data_AF-A0A9D4I0T3-F1
#
_entry.id   AF-A0A9D4I0T3-F1
#
_cell.length_a   1.000
_cell.length_b   1.000
_cell.length_c   1.000
_cell.angle_alpha   90.00
_cell.angle_beta   90.00
_cell.angle_gamma   90.00
#
_symmetry.space_group_name_H-M   'P 1'
#
loop_
_entity.id
_entity.type
_entity.pdbx_description
1 polymer ?
#
loop_
_entity_poly.entity_id
_entity_poly.type
_entity_poly.pdbx_seq_one_letter_code
_entity_poly.pdbx_strand_id
1 'polypeptide(L)'
;MLTWFVDESISTECVSGDRLVRETDITVTADTVHLAASEQNLDIVKCHFEQASWDHVTTIIEKAKTRHWTCKVCVEALETRCVCCDLCLSWLHYHCAALSAVPKKKFWFCVDCAIF
;
A
#
# COMPACT_ATOMS: atom_id res chain seq x y z
N MET A 1 -12.79 6.41 1.01
CA MET A 1 -12.41 5.53 2.15
C MET A 1 -12.86 4.10 1.90
N LEU A 2 -14.13 3.86 1.53
CA LEU A 2 -14.54 2.59 0.92
C LEU A 2 -13.85 2.33 -0.42
N THR A 3 -13.61 3.39 -1.19
CA THR A 3 -12.80 3.41 -2.42
C THR A 3 -11.36 2.89 -2.26
N TRP A 4 -10.89 2.62 -1.04
CA TRP A 4 -9.62 1.93 -0.82
C TRP A 4 -9.70 0.41 -1.03
N PHE A 5 -10.91 -0.16 -1.08
CA PHE A 5 -11.15 -1.60 -1.15
C PHE A 5 -11.99 -2.00 -2.35
N VAL A 6 -12.88 -1.11 -2.81
CA VAL A 6 -13.85 -1.36 -3.88
C VAL A 6 -13.86 -0.22 -4.89
N ASP A 7 -14.43 -0.48 -6.07
CA ASP A 7 -14.61 0.53 -7.10
C ASP A 7 -15.57 1.67 -6.67
N GLU A 8 -15.46 2.82 -7.33
CA GLU A 8 -16.22 4.03 -7.00
C GLU A 8 -17.73 3.86 -7.13
N SER A 9 -18.19 3.10 -8.13
CA SER A 9 -19.62 2.79 -8.32
C SER A 9 -20.17 2.01 -7.11
N ILE A 10 -19.46 0.97 -6.67
CA ILE A 10 -19.84 0.14 -5.53
C ILE A 10 -19.81 0.95 -4.23
N SER A 11 -18.77 1.76 -4.05
CA SER A 11 -18.68 2.66 -2.90
C SER A 11 -19.91 3.56 -2.80
N THR A 12 -20.44 4.04 -3.93
CA THR A 12 -21.62 4.92 -3.94
C THR A 12 -22.88 4.16 -3.50
N GLU A 13 -23.10 2.97 -4.06
CA GLU A 13 -24.24 2.09 -3.70
C GLU A 13 -24.23 1.67 -2.21
N CYS A 14 -23.05 1.45 -1.64
CA CYS A 14 -22.94 1.06 -0.23
C CYS A 14 -23.13 2.23 0.73
N VAL A 15 -22.76 3.45 0.32
CA VAL A 15 -22.95 4.67 1.13
C VAL A 15 -24.41 5.12 1.10
N SER A 16 -25.11 4.96 -0.03
CA SER A 16 -26.56 5.20 -0.11
C SER A 16 -27.38 4.18 0.69
N GLY A 17 -26.78 3.04 1.06
CA GLY A 17 -27.43 1.97 1.81
C GLY A 17 -28.21 0.98 0.93
N ASP A 18 -28.00 1.02 -0.39
CA ASP A 18 -28.70 0.16 -1.35
C ASP A 18 -28.25 -1.30 -1.25
N ARG A 19 -26.98 -1.53 -0.87
CA ARG A 19 -26.44 -2.87 -0.60
C ARG A 19 -25.19 -2.84 0.29
N LEU A 20 -24.80 -4.00 0.80
CA LEU A 20 -23.51 -4.21 1.47
C LEU A 20 -22.44 -4.67 0.47
N VAL A 21 -21.18 -4.39 0.80
CA VAL A 21 -19.98 -4.87 0.09
C VAL A 21 -19.85 -6.37 0.30
N ARG A 22 -19.70 -7.11 -0.81
CA ARG A 22 -19.44 -8.54 -0.86
C ARG A 22 -17.97 -8.83 -1.14
N GLU A 23 -17.55 -10.07 -0.94
CA GLU A 23 -16.16 -10.48 -1.16
C GLU A 23 -15.73 -10.28 -2.63
N THR A 24 -16.64 -10.52 -3.59
CA THR A 24 -16.39 -10.32 -5.02
C THR A 24 -16.21 -8.86 -5.43
N ASP A 25 -16.65 -7.92 -4.60
CA ASP A 25 -16.52 -6.49 -4.87
C ASP A 25 -15.14 -5.94 -4.44
N ILE A 26 -14.39 -6.69 -3.63
CA ILE A 26 -13.08 -6.29 -3.11
C ILE A 26 -12.04 -6.49 -4.22
N THR A 27 -11.49 -5.40 -4.74
CA THR A 27 -10.55 -5.40 -5.87
C THR A 27 -9.09 -5.34 -5.45
N VAL A 28 -8.83 -5.21 -4.15
CA VAL A 28 -7.48 -5.07 -3.58
C VAL A 28 -6.98 -6.34 -2.92
N THR A 29 -5.66 -6.47 -2.83
CA THR A 29 -4.97 -7.53 -2.09
C THR A 29 -4.00 -6.92 -1.08
N ALA A 30 -3.34 -7.75 -0.26
CA ALA A 30 -2.26 -7.26 0.62
C ALA A 30 -1.21 -6.49 -0.20
N ASP A 31 -0.90 -7.03 -1.39
CA ASP A 31 -0.36 -6.46 -2.64
C ASP A 31 -0.52 -4.96 -2.93
N THR A 32 -1.77 -4.52 -2.90
CA THR A 32 -2.23 -3.35 -3.63
C THR A 32 -3.07 -2.43 -2.76
N VAL A 33 -3.47 -2.88 -1.58
CA VAL A 33 -4.18 -2.07 -0.61
C VAL A 33 -3.33 -0.85 -0.24
N HIS A 34 -3.99 0.31 -0.21
CA HIS A 34 -3.34 1.58 0.07
C HIS A 34 -2.74 1.56 1.49
N LEU A 35 -1.47 1.98 1.64
CA LEU A 35 -0.77 1.98 2.94
C LEU A 35 -1.55 2.74 4.03
N ALA A 36 -2.14 3.88 3.68
CA ALA A 36 -2.98 4.64 4.61
C ALA A 36 -4.18 3.83 5.15
N ALA A 37 -4.72 2.88 4.40
CA ALA A 37 -5.80 2.02 4.91
C ALA A 37 -5.30 1.12 6.05
N SER A 38 -4.04 0.69 6.01
CA SER A 38 -3.45 -0.17 7.04
C SER A 38 -3.12 0.53 8.36
N GLU A 39 -3.06 1.87 8.34
CA GLU A 39 -2.67 2.71 9.49
C GLU A 39 -3.87 3.39 10.19
N GLN A 40 -5.07 3.25 9.63
CA GLN A 40 -6.27 3.97 10.09
C GLN A 40 -7.23 3.06 10.87
N ASN A 41 -8.09 3.68 11.68
CA ASN A 41 -9.24 2.99 12.26
C ASN A 41 -10.33 2.83 11.19
N LEU A 42 -10.57 1.58 10.77
CA LEU A 42 -11.53 1.26 9.72
C LEU A 42 -12.91 0.83 10.24
N ASP A 43 -13.15 0.86 11.55
CA ASP A 43 -14.47 0.50 12.13
C ASP A 43 -15.61 1.37 11.57
N ILE A 44 -15.30 2.60 11.17
CA ILE A 44 -16.25 3.53 10.54
C ILE A 44 -16.78 3.03 9.19
N VAL A 45 -16.04 2.19 8.45
CA VAL A 45 -16.52 1.62 7.19
C VAL A 45 -17.07 0.21 7.34
N LYS A 46 -16.86 -0.45 8.48
CA LYS A 46 -17.28 -1.83 8.75
C LYS A 46 -18.77 -2.06 8.51
N CYS A 47 -19.63 -1.08 8.84
CA CYS A 47 -21.08 -1.20 8.68
C CYS A 47 -21.54 -1.34 7.22
N HIS A 48 -20.66 -1.05 6.25
CA HIS A 48 -20.96 -1.19 4.83
C HIS A 48 -20.59 -2.57 4.25
N PHE A 49 -20.01 -3.48 5.05
CA PHE A 49 -19.58 -4.80 4.59
C PHE A 49 -20.50 -5.91 5.11
N GLU A 50 -20.66 -6.97 4.32
CA GLU A 50 -21.08 -8.25 4.88
C GLU A 50 -20.00 -8.78 5.83
N GLN A 51 -20.38 -9.52 6.87
CA GLN A 51 -19.44 -9.99 7.90
C GLN A 51 -18.24 -10.75 7.30
N ALA A 52 -18.50 -11.68 6.37
CA ALA A 52 -17.45 -12.43 5.70
C ALA A 52 -16.50 -11.53 4.88
N SER A 53 -17.04 -10.50 4.24
CA SER A 53 -16.27 -9.53 3.47
C SER A 53 -15.41 -8.64 4.37
N TRP A 54 -15.92 -8.27 5.54
CA TRP A 54 -15.15 -7.56 6.55
C TRP A 54 -13.98 -8.39 7.10
N ASP A 55 -14.22 -9.68 7.36
CA ASP A 55 -13.16 -10.60 7.81
C ASP A 55 -12.08 -10.77 6.73
N HIS A 56 -12.47 -10.79 5.45
CA HIS A 56 -11.56 -10.80 4.30
C HIS A 56 -10.72 -9.52 4.23
N VAL A 57 -11.34 -8.33 4.33
CA VAL A 57 -10.63 -7.03 4.36
C VAL A 57 -9.66 -6.96 5.54
N THR A 58 -10.09 -7.38 6.73
CA THR A 58 -9.25 -7.40 7.92
C THR A 58 -8.02 -8.29 7.70
N THR A 59 -8.20 -9.46 7.07
CA THR A 59 -7.09 -10.35 6.71
C THR A 59 -6.12 -9.71 5.71
N ILE A 60 -6.63 -9.01 4.70
CA ILE A 60 -5.81 -8.25 3.73
C ILE A 60 -4.97 -7.21 4.47
N ILE A 61 -5.57 -6.44 5.38
CA ILE A 61 -4.90 -5.37 6.11
C ILE A 61 -3.85 -5.92 7.07
N GLU A 62 -4.16 -6.97 7.83
CA GLU A 62 -3.18 -7.58 8.73
C GLU A 62 -1.98 -8.15 7.94
N LYS A 63 -2.23 -8.79 6.79
CA LYS A 63 -1.15 -9.17 5.86
C LYS A 63 -0.39 -7.95 5.35
N ALA A 64 -1.09 -6.86 5.02
CA ALA A 64 -0.45 -5.63 4.56
C ALA A 64 0.44 -4.98 5.63
N LYS A 65 0.06 -5.04 6.91
CA LYS A 65 0.89 -4.59 8.04
C LYS A 65 2.16 -5.44 8.19
N THR A 66 2.10 -6.72 7.84
CA THR A 66 3.29 -7.60 7.80
C THR A 66 4.12 -7.44 6.54
N ARG A 67 3.74 -6.56 5.60
CA ARG A 67 4.56 -6.30 4.42
C ARG A 67 5.86 -5.68 4.88
N HIS A 68 6.91 -6.43 4.63
CA HIS A 68 8.24 -5.89 4.66
C HIS A 68 8.30 -4.93 3.46
N TRP A 69 8.75 -3.71 3.70
CA TRP A 69 9.11 -2.82 2.60
C TRP A 69 10.08 -3.60 1.72
N THR A 70 9.85 -3.67 0.41
CA THR A 70 10.72 -4.38 -0.53
C THR A 70 11.52 -3.39 -1.36
N CYS A 71 12.69 -3.83 -1.80
CA CYS A 71 13.49 -3.05 -2.73
C CYS A 71 12.85 -3.07 -4.12
N LYS A 72 12.72 -1.90 -4.74
CA LYS A 72 12.24 -1.75 -6.13
C LYS A 72 13.01 -2.61 -7.15
N VAL A 73 14.31 -2.87 -6.91
CA VAL A 73 15.20 -3.51 -7.88
C VAL A 73 15.23 -5.03 -7.73
N CYS A 74 15.49 -5.55 -6.52
CA CYS A 74 15.62 -6.99 -6.30
C CYS A 74 14.36 -7.64 -5.73
N VAL A 75 13.36 -6.85 -5.32
CA VAL A 75 12.08 -7.31 -4.74
C VAL A 75 12.25 -8.02 -3.37
N GLU A 76 13.47 -8.13 -2.86
CA GLU A 76 13.74 -8.63 -1.51
C GLU A 76 13.37 -7.59 -0.44
N ALA A 77 13.15 -8.08 0.79
CA ALA A 77 12.85 -7.23 1.94
C ALA A 77 13.98 -6.21 2.20
N LEU A 78 13.60 -4.97 2.54
CA LEU A 78 14.54 -3.91 2.90
C LEU A 78 15.23 -4.23 4.22
N GLU A 79 16.50 -3.90 4.26
CA GLU A 79 17.34 -3.96 5.45
C GLU A 79 17.63 -2.54 5.97
N THR A 80 18.42 -2.42 7.04
CA THR A 80 18.83 -1.13 7.61
C THR A 80 19.60 -0.21 6.64
N ARG A 81 20.23 -0.76 5.59
CA ARG A 81 20.95 0.01 4.56
C ARG A 81 20.10 0.22 3.31
N CYS A 82 19.06 1.03 3.44
CA CYS A 82 18.16 1.41 2.36
C CYS A 82 18.04 2.93 2.19
N VAL A 83 17.67 3.35 0.99
CA VAL A 83 17.47 4.75 0.61
C VAL A 83 16.13 4.87 -0.12
N CYS A 84 15.43 5.99 0.10
CA CYS A 84 14.22 6.34 -0.63
C CYS A 84 14.55 7.38 -1.71
N CYS A 85 14.00 7.21 -2.91
CA CYS A 85 14.09 8.22 -3.98
C CYS A 85 13.16 9.40 -3.68
N ASP A 86 13.67 10.63 -3.72
CA ASP A 86 12.89 11.84 -3.46
C ASP A 86 11.85 12.17 -4.55
N LEU A 87 11.89 11.49 -5.71
CA LEU A 87 10.91 11.68 -6.79
C LEU A 87 9.84 10.59 -6.83
N CYS A 88 10.24 9.32 -6.98
CA CYS A 88 9.28 8.21 -7.12
C CYS A 88 8.91 7.53 -5.79
N LEU A 89 9.47 8.00 -4.67
CA LEU A 89 9.22 7.50 -3.31
C LEU A 89 9.46 5.99 -3.12
N SER A 90 10.16 5.38 -4.07
CA SER A 90 10.53 3.97 -4.02
C SER A 90 11.77 3.78 -3.18
N TRP A 91 11.79 2.69 -2.41
CA TRP A 91 12.92 2.31 -1.59
C TRP A 91 13.84 1.31 -2.29
N LEU A 92 15.14 1.45 -2.04
CA LEU A 92 16.18 0.60 -2.61
C LEU A 92 17.21 0.24 -1.55
N HIS A 93 17.74 -1.00 -1.59
CA HIS A 93 18.98 -1.28 -0.87
C HIS A 93 20.12 -0.44 -1.43
N TYR A 94 21.11 -0.13 -0.60
CA TYR A 94 22.29 0.60 -1.02
C TYR A 94 23.02 -0.09 -2.18
N HIS A 95 23.17 -1.41 -2.14
CA HIS A 95 23.83 -2.16 -3.22
C HIS A 95 23.01 -2.11 -4.52
N CYS A 96 21.68 -2.23 -4.45
CA CYS A 96 20.78 -2.04 -5.59
C CYS A 96 20.80 -0.61 -6.15
N ALA A 97 21.10 0.38 -5.31
CA ALA A 97 21.20 1.79 -5.67
C ALA A 97 22.64 2.22 -6.04
N ALA A 98 23.60 1.29 -6.10
CA ALA A 98 25.03 1.56 -6.30
C ALA A 98 25.62 2.57 -5.28
N LEU A 99 25.12 2.57 -4.05
CA LEU A 99 25.58 3.41 -2.95
C LEU A 99 26.49 2.62 -2.00
N SER A 100 27.67 3.18 -1.70
CA SER A 100 28.56 2.65 -0.66
C SER A 100 28.34 3.30 0.71
N ALA A 101 27.68 4.46 0.74
CA ALA A 101 27.40 5.25 1.95
C ALA A 101 26.12 6.09 1.77
N VAL A 102 25.66 6.68 2.88
CA VAL A 102 24.52 7.60 2.89
C VAL A 102 24.77 8.74 1.90
N PRO A 103 23.83 9.05 0.98
CA PRO A 103 23.93 10.22 0.12
C PRO A 103 24.08 11.51 0.94
N LYS A 104 25.12 12.30 0.64
CA LYS A 104 25.39 13.57 1.35
C LYS A 104 24.52 14.74 0.87
N LYS A 105 23.84 14.57 -0.27
CA LYS A 105 22.99 15.60 -0.85
C LYS A 105 21.66 15.64 -0.10
N LYS A 106 21.05 16.83 -0.03
CA LYS A 106 19.71 17.02 0.55
C LYS A 106 18.65 16.16 -0.14
N PHE A 107 18.80 15.96 -1.45
CA PHE A 107 17.94 15.12 -2.26
C PHE A 107 18.75 14.05 -2.97
N TRP A 108 18.18 12.86 -3.08
CA TRP A 108 18.72 11.72 -3.81
C TRP A 108 17.64 11.12 -4.71
N PHE A 109 18.03 10.83 -5.95
CA PHE A 109 17.16 10.23 -6.96
C PHE A 109 17.74 8.89 -7.39
N CYS A 110 16.88 7.90 -7.57
CA CYS A 110 17.30 6.62 -8.16
C CYS A 110 17.70 6.81 -9.63
N VAL A 111 18.37 5.81 -10.21
CA VAL A 111 18.85 5.86 -11.60
C VAL A 111 17.72 6.20 -12.58
N ASP A 112 16.53 5.64 -12.39
CA ASP A 112 15.36 5.91 -13.25
C ASP A 112 14.87 7.36 -13.16
N CYS A 113 15.06 8.01 -12.00
CA CYS A 113 14.60 9.36 -11.73
C CYS A 113 15.67 10.43 -11.96
N ALA A 114 16.94 10.05 -12.03
CA ALA A 114 18.07 10.96 -12.23
C ALA A 114 18.24 11.41 -13.70
N ILE A 115 17.39 10.93 -14.61
CA ILE A 115 17.38 11.26 -16.05
C ILE A 115 16.46 12.46 -16.36
N PHE A 116 15.78 13.00 -15.34
CA PHE A 116 14.96 14.22 -15.41
C PHE A 116 15.66 15.38 -14.71
#